data_AF-L8MYB4-F1
#
_entry.id   AF-L8MYB4-F1
#
_cell.length_a   1.000
_cell.length_b   1.000
_cell.length_c   1.000
_cell.angle_alpha   90.00
_cell.angle_beta   90.00
_cell.angle_gamma   90.00
#
_symmetry.space_group_name_H-M   'P 1'
#
loop_
_entity.id
_entity.type
_entity.pdbx_description
1 polymer ?
#
loop_
_entity_poly.entity_id
_entity_poly.type
_entity_poly.pdbx_seq_one_letter_code
_entity_poly.pdbx_strand_id
1 'polypeptide(L)'
;MVRSQEGGLKIANPIYQEVIPRVLSQGVQDSLPMIQPSWLNVDGSLNAEVLLNAFLVFWRQHGEPLFKSANYPEIAPHLVLMAFLHRVVNGAGTLEREYAIGSGRMDICLRYGTVILGMELKVWRDKKPDPLKEGLKQLDKYLSGLSLDTGWLVIFDRRSGLPSLSDRTTTENVISPAGREIIVIWG
;
A
#
# COMPACT_ATOMS: atom_id res chain seq x y z
N MET A 1 24.39 -16.40 -6.76
CA MET A 1 23.33 -16.88 -5.84
C MET A 1 24.00 -17.49 -4.63
N VAL A 2 23.73 -17.01 -3.42
CA VAL A 2 24.26 -17.63 -2.19
C VAL A 2 23.08 -17.90 -1.26
N ARG A 3 22.83 -19.18 -0.96
CA ARG A 3 21.81 -19.67 -0.01
C ARG A 3 22.35 -19.51 1.43
N SER A 4 21.51 -19.06 2.35
CA SER A 4 21.73 -19.25 3.80
C SER A 4 20.99 -20.50 4.29
N GLN A 5 21.49 -21.09 5.38
CA GLN A 5 21.09 -22.40 5.91
C GLN A 5 19.69 -22.48 6.53
N GLU A 6 18.92 -21.40 6.62
CA GLU A 6 17.59 -21.39 7.28
C GLU A 6 16.41 -21.11 6.33
N GLY A 7 16.58 -21.21 5.01
CA GLY A 7 15.45 -21.26 4.06
C GLY A 7 14.59 -19.98 3.94
N GLY A 8 14.86 -18.92 4.70
CA GLY A 8 14.19 -17.62 4.60
C GLY A 8 14.88 -16.70 3.60
N LEU A 9 14.12 -16.09 2.69
CA LEU A 9 14.57 -15.05 1.77
C LEU A 9 15.17 -13.88 2.58
N LYS A 10 16.48 -13.64 2.41
CA LYS A 10 17.21 -12.56 3.08
C LYS A 10 16.83 -11.23 2.45
N ILE A 11 16.05 -10.41 3.15
CA ILE A 11 15.73 -9.04 2.70
C ILE A 11 17.05 -8.25 2.57
N ALA A 12 17.28 -7.65 1.41
CA ALA A 12 18.56 -7.04 1.05
C ALA A 12 18.50 -5.52 0.87
N ASN A 13 17.40 -4.85 1.22
CA ASN A 13 17.39 -3.41 1.38
C ASN A 13 17.39 -3.06 2.89
N PRO A 14 18.54 -2.68 3.46
CA PRO A 14 18.69 -2.38 4.89
C PRO A 14 17.68 -1.33 5.38
N ILE A 15 17.27 -0.42 4.51
CA ILE A 15 16.29 0.63 4.82
C ILE A 15 14.93 0.02 5.20
N TYR A 16 14.42 -0.95 4.44
CA TYR A 16 13.12 -1.57 4.76
C TYR A 16 13.19 -2.40 6.05
N GLN A 17 14.33 -3.04 6.30
CA GLN A 17 14.60 -3.85 7.48
C GLN A 17 14.62 -3.05 8.78
N GLU A 18 15.24 -1.87 8.76
CA GLU A 18 15.41 -1.06 9.97
C GLU A 18 14.26 -0.06 10.17
N VAL A 19 13.74 0.51 9.09
CA VAL A 19 12.82 1.66 9.17
C VAL A 19 11.40 1.24 9.44
N ILE A 20 10.91 0.17 8.82
CA ILE A 20 9.50 -0.19 8.94
C ILE A 20 9.17 -0.68 10.35
N PRO A 21 9.94 -1.59 10.99
CA PRO A 21 9.72 -1.94 12.39
C PRO A 21 9.85 -0.72 13.30
N ARG A 22 10.83 0.16 13.03
CA ARG A 22 11.07 1.36 13.82
C ARG A 22 9.92 2.35 13.71
N VAL A 23 9.53 2.78 12.51
CA VAL A 23 8.41 3.70 12.26
C VAL A 23 7.09 3.19 12.85
N LEU A 24 6.83 1.88 12.76
CA LEU A 24 5.67 1.27 13.39
C LEU A 24 5.75 1.22 14.91
N SER A 25 6.96 1.18 15.48
CA SER A 25 7.20 1.26 16.93
C SER A 25 7.37 2.68 17.50
N GLN A 26 7.63 3.69 16.66
CA GLN A 26 8.16 5.00 17.07
C GLN A 26 7.15 6.16 16.93
N GLY A 27 5.84 5.89 16.95
CA GLY A 27 4.85 6.96 17.13
C GLY A 27 4.52 7.80 15.89
N VAL A 28 4.73 7.29 14.66
CA VAL A 28 4.09 7.92 13.48
C VAL A 28 2.56 7.94 13.64
N GLN A 29 1.99 7.01 14.41
CA GLN A 29 0.58 7.06 14.80
C GLN A 29 0.18 8.35 15.53
N ASP A 30 1.10 8.96 16.30
CA ASP A 30 0.82 10.12 17.16
C ASP A 30 0.79 11.45 16.40
N SER A 31 1.45 11.53 15.24
CA SER A 31 1.41 12.70 14.36
C SER A 31 0.28 12.65 13.32
N LEU A 32 -0.40 11.51 13.21
CA LEU A 32 -1.53 11.33 12.30
C LEU A 32 -2.84 11.70 13.02
N PRO A 33 -3.67 12.59 12.44
CA PRO A 33 -4.89 13.05 13.09
C PRO A 33 -5.81 11.89 13.46
N MET A 34 -6.58 12.04 14.54
CA MET A 34 -7.53 11.02 14.97
C MET A 34 -8.63 10.87 13.91
N ILE A 35 -8.74 9.67 13.31
CA ILE A 35 -9.77 9.33 12.34
C ILE A 35 -10.70 8.36 13.05
N GLN A 36 -12.00 8.67 13.12
CA GLN A 36 -12.98 7.72 13.63
C GLN A 36 -13.12 6.55 12.63
N PRO A 37 -13.10 5.29 13.10
CA PRO A 37 -13.23 4.15 12.21
C PRO A 37 -14.61 4.14 11.56
N SER A 38 -14.68 4.59 10.30
CA SER A 38 -15.89 4.58 9.48
C SER A 38 -15.93 3.42 8.49
N TRP A 39 -14.83 2.69 8.33
CA TRP A 39 -14.64 1.61 7.34
C TRP A 39 -15.28 0.27 7.72
N LEU A 40 -16.15 0.25 8.74
CA LEU A 40 -16.86 -0.97 9.16
C LEU A 40 -18.34 -0.86 8.77
N ASN A 41 -18.89 -1.98 8.32
CA ASN A 41 -20.33 -2.15 8.20
C ASN A 41 -20.96 -2.23 9.61
N VAL A 42 -22.30 -2.16 9.66
CA VAL A 42 -23.06 -2.27 10.93
C VAL A 42 -22.79 -3.60 11.65
N ASP A 43 -22.49 -4.66 10.90
CA ASP A 43 -22.15 -5.99 11.42
C ASP A 43 -20.67 -6.13 11.87
N GLY A 44 -19.88 -5.06 11.77
CA GLY A 44 -18.45 -5.03 12.13
C GLY A 44 -17.52 -5.61 11.07
N SER A 45 -18.03 -6.03 9.90
CA SER A 45 -17.19 -6.44 8.77
C SER A 45 -16.54 -5.24 8.09
N LEU A 46 -15.36 -5.44 7.48
CA LEU A 46 -14.66 -4.39 6.76
C LEU A 46 -15.42 -4.03 5.47
N ASN A 47 -15.71 -2.75 5.28
CA ASN A 47 -16.23 -2.21 4.03
C ASN A 47 -15.07 -1.64 3.19
N ALA A 48 -14.70 -2.36 2.12
CA ALA A 48 -13.58 -1.98 1.26
C ALA A 48 -13.80 -0.62 0.55
N GLU A 49 -15.03 -0.29 0.16
CA GLU A 49 -15.34 0.99 -0.51
C GLU A 49 -15.19 2.17 0.46
N VAL A 50 -15.71 2.04 1.69
CA VAL A 50 -15.56 3.08 2.71
C VAL A 50 -14.10 3.21 3.13
N LEU A 51 -13.37 2.09 3.24
CA LEU A 51 -11.92 2.09 3.48
C LEU A 51 -11.16 2.84 2.39
N LEU A 52 -11.50 2.60 1.12
CA LEU A 52 -10.89 3.28 -0.02
C LEU A 52 -11.12 4.79 0.08
N ASN A 53 -12.36 5.21 0.29
CA ASN A 53 -12.71 6.62 0.43
C ASN A 53 -11.97 7.27 1.62
N ALA A 54 -11.89 6.59 2.76
CA ALA A 54 -11.13 7.05 3.91
C ALA A 54 -9.64 7.20 3.58
N PHE A 55 -9.05 6.25 2.84
CA PHE A 55 -7.67 6.36 2.38
C PHE A 55 -7.47 7.54 1.44
N LEU A 56 -8.37 7.76 0.46
CA LEU A 56 -8.25 8.86 -0.49
C LEU A 56 -8.33 10.23 0.20
N VAL A 57 -9.24 10.39 1.17
CA VAL A 57 -9.34 11.62 1.97
C VAL A 57 -8.06 11.84 2.77
N PHE A 58 -7.60 10.82 3.48
CA PHE A 58 -6.36 10.85 4.24
C PHE A 58 -5.15 11.20 3.36
N TRP A 59 -5.05 10.57 2.20
CA TRP A 59 -3.94 10.74 1.27
C TRP A 59 -3.85 12.15 0.71
N ARG A 60 -4.99 12.71 0.28
CA ARG A 60 -5.06 14.09 -0.24
C ARG A 60 -4.70 15.12 0.83
N GLN A 61 -5.08 14.88 2.09
CA GLN A 61 -4.86 15.83 3.19
C GLN A 61 -3.45 15.72 3.81
N HIS A 62 -2.90 14.51 3.90
CA HIS A 62 -1.71 14.25 4.71
C HIS A 62 -0.54 13.64 3.94
N GLY A 63 -0.74 13.16 2.71
CA GLY A 63 0.31 12.48 1.95
C GLY A 63 1.54 13.37 1.71
N GLU A 64 1.36 14.61 1.26
CA GLU A 64 2.50 15.51 0.98
C GLU A 64 3.29 15.92 2.22
N PRO A 65 2.65 16.39 3.31
CA PRO A 65 3.36 16.67 4.56
C PRO A 65 4.16 15.46 5.05
N LEU A 66 3.58 14.27 4.99
CA LEU A 66 4.21 13.04 5.47
C LEU A 66 5.37 12.56 4.58
N PHE A 67 5.33 12.83 3.27
CA PHE A 67 6.51 12.55 2.42
C PHE A 67 7.68 13.45 2.76
N LYS A 68 7.41 14.74 2.96
CA LYS A 68 8.45 15.75 3.19
C LYS A 68 9.13 15.56 4.55
N SER A 69 8.43 14.98 5.52
CA SER A 69 8.96 14.69 6.86
C SER A 69 9.63 13.31 6.97
N ALA A 70 9.46 12.42 5.99
CA ALA A 70 10.05 11.09 6.04
C ALA A 70 11.57 11.15 5.77
N ASN A 71 12.36 10.63 6.71
CA ASN A 71 13.81 10.48 6.57
C ASN A 71 14.24 9.51 5.44
N TYR A 72 13.26 8.84 4.80
CA TYR A 72 13.47 7.85 3.75
C TYR A 72 12.57 8.15 2.56
N PRO A 73 12.96 9.13 1.73
CA PRO A 73 12.13 9.57 0.61
C PRO A 73 11.75 8.41 -0.29
N GLU A 74 12.63 7.44 -0.58
CA GLU A 74 12.35 6.37 -1.54
C GLU A 74 11.20 5.44 -1.14
N ILE A 75 10.92 5.28 0.15
CA ILE A 75 9.87 4.40 0.67
C ILE A 75 8.72 5.15 1.34
N ALA A 76 8.79 6.48 1.45
CA ALA A 76 7.81 7.29 2.16
C ALA A 76 6.33 6.99 1.78
N PRO A 77 5.95 6.83 0.50
CA PRO A 77 4.58 6.48 0.13
C PRO A 77 4.09 5.15 0.72
N HIS A 78 4.97 4.13 0.70
CA HIS A 78 4.70 2.83 1.31
C HIS A 78 4.49 2.96 2.82
N LEU A 79 5.34 3.76 3.50
CA LEU A 79 5.24 4.01 4.94
C LEU A 79 3.92 4.67 5.31
N VAL A 80 3.48 5.66 4.54
CA VAL A 80 2.23 6.38 4.79
C VAL A 80 1.01 5.47 4.62
N LEU A 81 0.94 4.67 3.54
CA LEU A 81 -0.13 3.68 3.39
C LEU A 81 -0.11 2.66 4.53
N MET A 82 1.06 2.10 4.88
CA MET A 82 1.16 1.15 5.97
C MET A 82 0.70 1.75 7.29
N ALA A 83 1.11 2.98 7.62
CA ALA A 83 0.68 3.66 8.85
C ALA A 83 -0.84 3.83 8.90
N PHE A 84 -1.46 4.16 7.77
CA PHE A 84 -2.92 4.19 7.63
C PHE A 84 -3.54 2.79 7.86
N LEU A 85 -3.07 1.75 7.18
CA LEU A 85 -3.60 0.39 7.29
C LEU A 85 -3.40 -0.21 8.69
N HIS A 86 -2.32 0.14 9.38
CA HIS A 86 -2.11 -0.27 10.78
C HIS A 86 -3.20 0.30 11.72
N ARG A 87 -3.73 1.49 11.43
CA ARG A 87 -4.85 2.07 12.18
C ARG A 87 -6.18 1.39 11.85
N VAL A 88 -6.32 0.86 10.64
CA VAL A 88 -7.50 0.10 10.20
C VAL A 88 -7.59 -1.22 10.95
N VAL A 89 -6.47 -1.94 11.09
CA VAL A 89 -6.46 -3.25 11.75
C VAL A 89 -6.52 -3.19 13.26
N ASN A 90 -6.18 -2.07 13.91
CA ASN A 90 -6.01 -1.84 15.35
C ASN A 90 -6.63 -2.91 16.29
N GLY A 91 -5.97 -4.07 16.42
CA GLY A 91 -6.36 -5.22 17.25
C GLY A 91 -7.37 -6.24 16.66
N ALA A 92 -8.13 -5.89 15.62
CA ALA A 92 -9.20 -6.72 15.02
C ALA A 92 -8.87 -7.28 13.62
N GLY A 93 -7.66 -7.00 13.12
CA GLY A 93 -7.17 -7.50 11.84
C GLY A 93 -5.67 -7.77 11.84
N THR A 94 -5.17 -8.26 10.72
CA THR A 94 -3.75 -8.48 10.48
C THR A 94 -3.32 -7.86 9.16
N LEU A 95 -2.06 -7.44 9.11
CA LEU A 95 -1.44 -6.87 7.92
C LEU A 95 -0.21 -7.70 7.57
N GLU A 96 -0.33 -8.54 6.55
CA GLU A 96 0.77 -9.28 5.95
C GLU A 96 1.40 -8.43 4.85
N ARG A 97 2.72 -8.56 4.67
CA ARG A 97 3.47 -7.77 3.70
C ARG A 97 4.65 -8.55 3.14
N GLU A 98 4.82 -8.49 1.83
CA GLU A 98 5.96 -9.10 1.14
C GLU A 98 6.71 -8.03 0.33
N TYR A 99 8.04 -8.06 0.45
CA TYR A 99 8.92 -7.04 -0.14
C TYR A 99 9.70 -7.64 -1.31
N ALA A 100 9.59 -7.00 -2.47
CA ALA A 100 10.38 -7.37 -3.63
C ALA A 100 11.69 -6.56 -3.69
N ILE A 101 12.78 -7.20 -3.27
CA ILE A 101 14.14 -6.64 -3.21
C ILE A 101 14.51 -5.93 -4.53
N GLY A 102 14.93 -4.66 -4.44
CA GLY A 102 15.46 -3.87 -5.56
C GLY A 102 14.44 -3.33 -6.57
N SER A 103 13.17 -3.73 -6.48
CA SER A 103 12.14 -3.37 -7.46
C SER A 103 11.21 -2.22 -7.03
N GLY A 104 11.22 -1.86 -5.74
CA GLY A 104 10.29 -0.85 -5.20
C GLY A 104 8.83 -1.29 -5.15
N ARG A 105 8.56 -2.60 -5.29
CA ARG A 105 7.25 -3.23 -5.10
C ARG A 105 7.04 -3.65 -3.65
N MET A 106 5.80 -3.53 -3.20
CA MET A 106 5.32 -4.06 -1.93
C MET A 106 3.94 -4.70 -2.15
N ASP A 107 3.87 -5.99 -1.84
CA ASP A 107 2.62 -6.72 -1.78
C ASP A 107 2.08 -6.60 -0.35
N ILE A 108 0.79 -6.27 -0.19
CA ILE A 108 0.12 -6.18 1.12
C ILE A 108 -1.12 -7.06 1.10
N CYS A 109 -1.31 -7.85 2.15
CA CYS A 109 -2.57 -8.52 2.43
C CYS A 109 -3.13 -8.03 3.76
N LEU A 110 -4.25 -7.31 3.68
CA LEU A 110 -5.05 -6.91 4.81
C LEU A 110 -6.08 -8.01 5.10
N ARG A 111 -6.11 -8.55 6.32
CA ARG A 111 -7.18 -9.44 6.78
C ARG A 111 -7.93 -8.80 7.93
N TYR A 112 -9.24 -8.72 7.84
CA TYR A 112 -10.10 -8.16 8.88
C TYR A 112 -11.38 -8.99 9.00
N GLY A 113 -11.50 -9.77 10.08
CA GLY A 113 -12.52 -10.81 10.17
C GLY A 113 -12.39 -11.81 9.00
N THR A 114 -13.46 -11.97 8.23
CA THR A 114 -13.50 -12.82 7.02
C THR A 114 -13.06 -12.10 5.74
N VAL A 115 -12.88 -10.78 5.79
CA VAL A 115 -12.50 -9.98 4.63
C VAL A 115 -10.99 -10.05 4.43
N ILE A 116 -10.58 -10.35 3.19
CA ILE A 116 -9.18 -10.34 2.75
C ILE A 116 -9.09 -9.35 1.59
N LEU A 117 -8.16 -8.41 1.68
CA LEU A 117 -7.90 -7.41 0.65
C LEU A 117 -6.42 -7.45 0.25
N GLY A 118 -6.17 -7.88 -0.98
CA GLY A 118 -4.83 -7.88 -1.59
C GLY A 118 -4.54 -6.54 -2.27
N MET A 119 -3.34 -6.02 -2.06
CA MET A 119 -2.85 -4.77 -2.65
C MET A 119 -1.44 -4.95 -3.22
N GLU A 120 -1.19 -4.31 -4.35
CA GLU A 120 0.14 -4.13 -4.95
C GLU A 120 0.47 -2.64 -4.96
N LEU A 121 1.68 -2.27 -4.52
CA LEU A 121 2.13 -0.89 -4.49
C LEU A 121 3.30 -0.67 -5.44
N LYS A 122 3.21 0.41 -6.23
CA LYS A 122 4.22 0.85 -7.18
C LYS A 122 4.59 2.31 -6.94
N VAL A 123 5.87 2.63 -7.11
CA VAL A 123 6.36 4.01 -7.15
C VAL A 123 6.81 4.33 -8.57
N TRP A 124 6.13 5.26 -9.23
CA TRP A 124 6.50 5.76 -10.55
C TRP A 124 7.44 6.96 -10.39
N ARG A 125 8.57 6.97 -11.09
CA ARG A 125 9.59 8.02 -10.98
C ARG A 125 9.94 8.57 -12.36
N ASP A 126 10.61 9.71 -12.37
CA ASP A 126 11.15 10.29 -13.60
C ASP A 126 11.96 9.25 -14.39
N LYS A 127 11.77 9.25 -15.71
CA LYS A 127 12.48 8.37 -16.66
C LYS A 127 12.20 6.86 -16.46
N LYS A 128 11.24 6.47 -15.62
CA LYS A 128 10.74 5.10 -15.52
C LYS A 128 9.47 4.93 -16.35
N PRO A 129 9.25 3.75 -16.96
CA PRO A 129 8.01 3.46 -17.66
C PRO A 129 6.82 3.46 -16.68
N ASP A 130 5.63 3.70 -17.21
CA ASP A 130 4.37 3.55 -16.48
C ASP A 130 4.27 2.12 -15.90
N PRO A 131 4.14 1.98 -14.57
CA PRO A 131 4.12 0.67 -13.93
C PRO A 131 2.77 -0.07 -14.05
N LEU A 132 1.71 0.54 -14.61
CA LEU A 132 0.35 -0.03 -14.63
C LEU A 132 0.31 -1.47 -15.15
N LYS A 133 0.82 -1.71 -16.37
CA LYS A 133 0.78 -3.04 -16.99
C LYS A 133 1.58 -4.08 -16.21
N GLU A 134 2.69 -3.67 -15.60
CA GLU A 134 3.51 -4.55 -14.78
C GLU A 134 2.84 -4.84 -13.43
N GLY A 135 2.29 -3.81 -12.79
CA GLY A 135 1.57 -3.89 -11.53
C GLY A 135 0.35 -4.80 -11.62
N LEU A 136 -0.48 -4.66 -12.66
CA LEU A 136 -1.64 -5.53 -12.87
C LEU A 136 -1.23 -7.01 -12.99
N LYS A 137 -0.16 -7.30 -13.74
CA LYS A 137 0.35 -8.68 -13.88
C LYS A 137 0.91 -9.26 -12.57
N GLN A 138 1.46 -8.42 -11.70
CA GLN A 138 2.00 -8.85 -10.42
C GLN A 138 0.87 -9.06 -9.40
N LEU A 139 -0.06 -8.11 -9.34
CA LEU A 139 -1.27 -8.23 -8.54
C LEU A 139 -2.07 -9.48 -8.92
N ASP A 140 -2.20 -9.80 -10.21
CA ASP A 140 -2.86 -11.05 -10.65
C ASP A 140 -2.23 -12.31 -10.05
N LYS A 141 -0.90 -12.37 -10.00
CA LYS A 141 -0.19 -13.51 -9.39
C LYS A 141 -0.44 -13.56 -7.89
N TYR A 142 -0.41 -12.41 -7.24
CA TYR A 142 -0.64 -12.30 -5.81
C TYR A 142 -2.07 -12.70 -5.42
N LEU A 143 -3.07 -12.14 -6.10
CA LEU A 143 -4.48 -12.47 -5.89
C LEU A 143 -4.79 -13.94 -6.20
N SER A 144 -4.11 -14.55 -7.17
CA SER A 144 -4.24 -15.99 -7.42
C SER A 144 -3.80 -16.83 -6.22
N GLY A 145 -2.71 -16.45 -5.55
CA GLY A 145 -2.24 -17.12 -4.32
C GLY A 145 -3.18 -16.94 -3.13
N LEU A 146 -3.95 -15.85 -3.12
CA LEU A 146 -4.94 -15.55 -2.08
C LEU A 146 -6.36 -16.04 -2.44
N SER A 147 -6.58 -16.58 -3.64
CA SER A 147 -7.91 -16.93 -4.18
C SER A 147 -8.89 -15.76 -4.16
N LEU A 148 -8.45 -14.59 -4.62
CA LEU A 148 -9.24 -13.36 -4.69
C LEU A 148 -9.52 -12.94 -6.14
N ASP A 149 -10.71 -12.38 -6.36
CA ASP A 149 -11.17 -11.87 -7.66
C ASP A 149 -11.03 -10.34 -7.80
N THR A 150 -10.68 -9.65 -6.71
CA THR A 150 -10.50 -8.21 -6.67
C THR A 150 -9.32 -7.81 -5.77
N GLY A 151 -8.77 -6.63 -6.01
CA GLY A 151 -7.68 -6.06 -5.23
C GLY A 151 -7.36 -4.65 -5.66
N TRP A 152 -6.39 -4.03 -4.98
CA TRP A 152 -5.97 -2.66 -5.27
C TRP A 152 -4.59 -2.61 -5.89
N LEU A 153 -4.43 -1.77 -6.91
CA LEU A 153 -3.12 -1.38 -7.42
C LEU A 153 -2.90 0.10 -7.08
N VAL A 154 -1.99 0.39 -6.15
CA VAL A 154 -1.67 1.76 -5.77
C VAL A 154 -0.41 2.21 -6.50
N ILE A 155 -0.54 3.23 -7.33
CA ILE A 155 0.58 3.83 -8.08
C ILE A 155 0.86 5.20 -7.50
N PHE A 156 1.99 5.31 -6.80
CA PHE A 156 2.52 6.57 -6.28
C PHE A 156 3.38 7.25 -7.34
N ASP A 157 2.82 8.23 -8.02
CA ASP A 157 3.49 9.02 -9.04
C ASP A 157 4.37 10.10 -8.42
N ARG A 158 5.68 9.89 -8.51
CA ARG A 158 6.70 10.78 -7.97
C ARG A 158 7.54 11.42 -9.06
N ARG A 159 6.99 11.51 -10.27
CA ARG A 159 7.60 12.31 -11.33
C ARG A 159 7.62 13.78 -10.91
N SER A 160 8.63 14.48 -11.40
CA SER A 160 8.81 15.92 -11.17
C SER A 160 7.75 16.75 -11.92
N GLY A 161 7.40 17.91 -11.36
CA GLY A 161 6.50 18.88 -12.01
C GLY A 161 5.00 18.51 -11.98
N LEU A 162 4.61 17.50 -11.21
CA LEU A 162 3.21 17.12 -11.06
C LEU A 162 2.44 18.09 -10.15
N PRO A 163 1.11 18.20 -10.33
CA PRO A 163 0.24 18.90 -9.39
C PRO A 163 0.31 18.32 -7.97
N SER A 164 -0.34 19.01 -7.04
CA SER A 164 -0.45 18.53 -5.67
C SER A 164 -1.22 17.21 -5.58
N LEU A 165 -0.99 16.43 -4.52
CA LEU A 165 -1.74 15.18 -4.27
C LEU A 165 -3.25 15.42 -4.26
N SER A 166 -3.72 16.53 -3.68
CA SER A 166 -5.15 16.82 -3.62
C SER A 166 -5.78 16.94 -5.00
N ASP A 167 -5.03 17.45 -5.97
CA ASP A 167 -5.53 17.74 -7.31
C ASP A 167 -5.39 16.56 -8.29
N ARG A 168 -4.44 15.65 -8.03
CA ARG A 168 -4.12 14.55 -8.96
C ARG A 168 -4.53 13.16 -8.48
N THR A 169 -4.92 13.01 -7.20
CA THR A 169 -5.30 11.69 -6.69
C THR A 169 -6.61 11.22 -7.32
N THR A 170 -6.55 10.15 -8.11
CA THR A 170 -7.71 9.60 -8.84
C THR A 170 -7.80 8.08 -8.65
N THR A 171 -8.97 7.53 -8.97
CA THR A 171 -9.20 6.08 -8.97
C THR A 171 -9.88 5.66 -10.27
N GLU A 172 -9.54 4.48 -10.75
CA GLU A 172 -10.19 3.86 -11.90
C GLU A 172 -10.41 2.36 -11.65
N ASN A 173 -11.49 1.82 -12.19
CA ASN A 173 -11.74 0.39 -12.20
C ASN A 173 -11.22 -0.18 -13.52
N VAL A 174 -10.34 -1.18 -13.44
CA VAL A 174 -9.69 -1.81 -14.59
C VAL A 174 -9.84 -3.32 -14.49
N ILE A 175 -10.07 -3.97 -15.63
CA ILE A 175 -10.00 -5.42 -15.72
C ILE A 175 -8.55 -5.85 -15.94
N SER A 176 -8.03 -6.68 -15.04
CA SER A 176 -6.68 -7.21 -15.14
C SER A 176 -6.54 -8.18 -16.33
N PRO A 177 -5.31 -8.50 -16.78
CA PRO A 177 -5.09 -9.53 -17.79
C PRO A 177 -5.69 -10.90 -17.45
N ALA A 178 -5.87 -11.23 -16.16
CA ALA A 178 -6.53 -12.45 -15.73
C ALA A 178 -8.07 -12.32 -15.56
N GLY A 179 -8.66 -11.17 -15.92
CA GLY A 179 -10.11 -10.95 -15.85
C GLY A 179 -10.63 -10.49 -14.49
N ARG A 180 -9.76 -10.01 -13.59
CA ARG A 180 -10.15 -9.54 -12.24
C ARG A 180 -10.51 -8.07 -12.21
N GLU A 181 -11.40 -7.69 -11.31
CA GLU A 181 -11.77 -6.29 -11.09
C GLU A 181 -10.76 -5.62 -10.15
N ILE A 182 -9.93 -4.73 -10.68
CA ILE A 182 -8.89 -4.03 -9.93
C ILE A 182 -9.25 -2.56 -9.80
N ILE A 183 -9.18 -2.05 -8.57
CA ILE A 183 -9.22 -0.61 -8.31
C ILE A 183 -7.78 -0.11 -8.41
N VAL A 184 -7.50 0.71 -9.41
CA VAL A 184 -6.22 1.40 -9.54
C VAL A 184 -6.35 2.76 -8.88
N ILE A 185 -5.42 3.07 -7.97
CA ILE A 185 -5.35 4.34 -7.26
C ILE A 185 -4.09 5.07 -7.73
N TRP A 186 -4.27 6.22 -8.35
CA TRP A 186 -3.20 7.10 -8.78
C TRP A 186 -3.00 8.16 -7.71
N GLY A 187 -1.81 8.20 -7.11
CA GLY A 187 -1.40 9.17 -6.09
C GLY A 187 -0.26 10.06 -6.56
#